data_AF-J2LXU8-F1
#
_entry.id   AF-J2LXU8-F1
#
_cell.length_a   1.000
_cell.length_b   1.000
_cell.length_c   1.000
_cell.angle_alpha   90.00
_cell.angle_beta   90.00
_cell.angle_gamma   90.00
#
_symmetry.space_group_name_H-M   'P 1'
#
loop_
_entity.id
_entity.type
_entity.pdbx_description
1 polymer ?
#
loop_
_entity_poly.entity_id
_entity_poly.type
_entity_poly.pdbx_seq_one_letter_code
_entity_poly.pdbx_strand_id
1 'polypeptide(L)'
;MAIEVFTWCPRINAEAEAKFRNRTVQFGDGYTQVAGDGLNPRSQEWTLSFTGSEAYIKAIKDFLDAHGGTRAFQWKPPLESIGLYRCETYKPTALGGKKYNLDATFLQAFKP
;
A
#
# COMPACT_ATOMS: atom_id res chain seq x y z
N MET A 1 -13.06 12.33 -12.99
CA MET A 1 -12.61 12.64 -11.62
C MET A 1 -11.10 12.55 -11.61
N ALA A 2 -10.41 13.56 -11.07
CA ALA A 2 -8.96 13.49 -10.89
C ALA A 2 -8.64 12.46 -9.79
N ILE A 3 -7.59 11.66 -10.00
CA ILE A 3 -7.11 10.73 -8.97
C ILE A 3 -6.32 11.56 -7.96
N GLU A 4 -6.67 11.48 -6.68
CA GLU A 4 -5.97 12.20 -5.62
C GLU A 4 -4.57 11.61 -5.41
N VAL A 5 -3.61 12.45 -5.02
CA VAL A 5 -2.21 12.07 -4.82
C VAL A 5 -1.88 12.10 -3.34
N PHE A 6 -1.36 10.99 -2.82
CA PHE A 6 -0.84 10.88 -1.47
C PHE A 6 0.60 11.40 -1.43
N THR A 7 0.82 12.52 -0.73
CA THR A 7 2.12 13.22 -0.71
C THR A 7 2.85 13.16 0.62
N TRP A 8 2.27 12.55 1.66
CA TRP A 8 2.88 12.47 2.98
C TRP A 8 4.03 11.46 3.01
N CYS A 9 5.13 11.85 3.65
CA CYS A 9 6.30 10.98 3.80
C CYS A 9 6.11 10.04 5.01
N PRO A 10 6.21 8.71 4.81
CA PRO A 10 6.25 7.77 5.92
C PRO A 10 7.56 7.91 6.70
N ARG A 11 7.59 7.36 7.91
CA ARG A 11 8.78 7.22 8.74
C ARG A 11 9.83 6.38 8.01
N ILE A 12 11.09 6.53 8.42
CA ILE A 12 12.16 5.57 8.10
C ILE A 12 11.71 4.13 8.40
N ASN A 13 12.15 3.19 7.56
CA ASN A 13 11.77 1.77 7.57
C ASN A 13 10.35 1.47 7.07
N ALA A 14 9.86 2.23 6.09
CA ALA A 14 8.74 1.76 5.28
C ALA A 14 9.12 0.42 4.62
N GLU A 15 8.30 -0.61 4.84
CA GLU A 15 8.56 -1.97 4.35
C GLU A 15 7.56 -2.32 3.25
N ALA A 16 8.05 -3.02 2.22
CA ALA A 16 7.23 -3.54 1.13
C ALA A 16 7.34 -5.06 1.08
N GLU A 17 6.19 -5.72 0.97
CA GLU A 17 6.10 -7.12 0.59
C GLU A 17 5.65 -7.22 -0.86
N ALA A 18 6.47 -7.81 -1.73
CA ALA A 18 6.11 -8.09 -3.11
C ALA A 18 5.61 -9.53 -3.23
N LYS A 19 4.37 -9.70 -3.71
CA LYS A 19 3.73 -10.99 -3.90
C LYS A 19 3.69 -11.32 -5.39
N PHE A 20 4.19 -12.50 -5.76
CA PHE A 20 4.13 -13.03 -7.12
C PHE A 20 3.13 -14.17 -7.18
N ARG A 21 2.04 -13.97 -7.92
CA ARG A 21 1.06 -14.99 -8.22
C ARG A 21 1.52 -15.74 -9.47
N ASN A 22 1.95 -16.98 -9.28
CA ASN A 22 2.36 -17.87 -10.35
C ASN A 22 1.42 -19.08 -10.43
N ARG A 23 1.32 -19.65 -11.63
CA ARG A 23 0.70 -20.92 -11.90
C ARG A 23 1.81 -21.90 -12.28
N THR A 24 1.88 -22.98 -11.54
CA THR A 24 2.89 -24.03 -11.73
C THR A 24 2.22 -25.32 -12.15
N VAL A 25 2.76 -25.98 -13.18
CA VAL A 25 2.32 -27.29 -13.65
C VAL A 25 3.52 -28.22 -13.66
N GLN A 26 3.41 -29.36 -12.99
CA GLN A 26 4.43 -30.41 -12.97
C GLN A 26 4.01 -31.56 -13.88
N PHE A 27 4.93 -31.98 -14.74
CA PHE A 27 4.75 -33.07 -15.69
C PHE A 27 5.41 -34.34 -15.15
N GLY A 28 4.92 -35.51 -15.60
CA GLY A 28 5.31 -36.81 -15.05
C GLY A 28 6.77 -37.21 -15.30
N ASP A 29 7.48 -36.48 -16.15
CA ASP A 29 8.91 -36.60 -16.43
C ASP A 29 9.79 -35.74 -15.50
N GLY A 30 9.19 -35.04 -14.53
CA GLY A 30 9.87 -34.14 -13.62
C GLY A 30 10.02 -32.72 -14.15
N TYR A 31 9.58 -32.43 -15.38
CA TYR A 31 9.56 -31.07 -15.91
C TYR A 31 8.52 -30.23 -15.18
N THR A 32 8.84 -28.94 -14.96
CA THR A 32 7.93 -27.98 -14.33
C THR A 32 7.84 -26.72 -15.17
N GLN A 33 6.61 -26.34 -15.53
CA GLN A 33 6.32 -25.08 -16.19
C GLN A 33 5.75 -24.09 -15.17
N VAL A 34 6.28 -22.86 -15.17
CA VAL A 34 5.82 -21.76 -14.32
C VAL A 34 5.40 -20.59 -15.22
N ALA A 35 4.20 -20.07 -15.00
CA ALA A 35 3.67 -18.88 -15.68
C ALA A 35 3.09 -17.89 -14.68
N GLY A 36 3.01 -16.60 -15.02
CA GLY A 36 2.31 -15.60 -14.21
C GLY A 36 0.80 -15.86 -14.18
N ASP A 37 0.18 -15.70 -13.01
CA ASP A 37 -1.26 -15.89 -12.84
C ASP A 37 -2.00 -14.55 -12.98
N GLY A 38 -2.71 -14.38 -14.10
CA GLY A 38 -3.49 -13.19 -14.42
C GLY A 38 -2.68 -12.04 -15.07
N LEU A 39 -3.35 -10.89 -15.28
CA LEU A 39 -2.77 -9.72 -15.95
C LEU A 39 -1.72 -9.01 -15.09
N ASN A 40 -1.93 -8.99 -13.76
CA ASN A 40 -1.03 -8.37 -12.80
C ASN A 40 -0.53 -9.45 -11.81
N PRO A 41 0.41 -10.31 -12.24
CA PRO A 41 0.91 -11.40 -11.41
C PRO A 41 1.84 -10.91 -10.29
N ARG A 42 2.28 -9.66 -10.32
CA ARG A 42 3.03 -9.02 -9.23
C ARG A 42 2.15 -7.99 -8.55
N SER A 43 2.00 -8.08 -7.23
CA SER A 43 1.38 -7.07 -6.39
C SER A 43 2.31 -6.67 -5.25
N GLN A 44 2.04 -5.52 -4.65
CA GLN A 44 2.79 -5.01 -3.52
C GLN A 44 1.87 -4.62 -2.37
N GLU A 45 2.35 -4.88 -1.18
CA GLU A 45 1.77 -4.46 0.08
C GLU A 45 2.82 -3.64 0.83
N TRP A 46 2.43 -2.48 1.34
CA TRP A 46 3.34 -1.55 2.01
C TRP A 46 2.85 -1.27 3.42
N THR A 47 3.72 -1.53 4.39
CA THR A 47 3.48 -1.19 5.80
C THR A 47 4.15 0.15 6.09
N LEU A 48 3.33 1.15 6.40
CA LEU A 48 3.74 2.53 6.56
C LEU A 48 3.40 3.04 7.96
N SER A 49 4.30 3.82 8.55
CA SER A 49 4.06 4.51 9.82
C SER A 49 4.27 6.01 9.65
N PHE A 50 3.35 6.81 10.17
CA PHE A 50 3.42 8.28 10.17
C PHE A 50 3.37 8.77 11.60
N THR A 51 4.26 9.70 11.98
CA THR A 51 4.27 10.25 13.33
C THR A 51 4.37 11.76 13.28
N GLY A 52 3.50 12.45 14.01
CA GLY A 52 3.49 13.91 13.99
C GLY A 52 2.53 14.54 14.98
N SER A 53 2.20 15.80 14.73
CA SER A 53 1.16 16.53 15.46
C SER A 53 -0.23 15.99 15.15
N GLU A 54 -1.20 16.36 15.98
CA GLU A 54 -2.62 16.04 15.75
C GLU A 54 -3.08 16.46 14.35
N ALA A 55 -2.80 17.71 13.95
CA ALA A 55 -3.22 18.24 12.66
C ALA A 55 -2.63 17.45 11.48
N TYR A 56 -1.35 17.03 11.60
CA TYR A 56 -0.68 16.23 10.58
C TYR A 56 -1.32 14.85 10.43
N ILE A 57 -1.50 14.13 11.54
CA ILE A 57 -2.08 12.78 11.52
C ILE A 57 -3.56 12.81 11.13
N LYS A 58 -4.29 13.84 11.56
CA LYS A 58 -5.69 14.04 11.18
C LYS A 58 -5.86 14.27 9.69
N ALA A 59 -5.00 15.07 9.06
CA ALA A 59 -5.03 15.27 7.61
C ALA A 59 -4.84 13.96 6.82
N ILE A 60 -3.92 13.10 7.27
CA ILE A 60 -3.70 11.77 6.67
C ILE A 60 -4.93 10.89 6.87
N LYS A 61 -5.47 10.85 8.11
CA LYS A 61 -6.67 10.07 8.43
C LYS A 61 -7.86 10.49 7.58
N ASP A 62 -8.13 11.79 7.48
CA ASP A 62 -9.25 12.34 6.70
C ASP A 62 -9.11 11.99 5.20
N PHE A 63 -7.88 12.01 4.66
CA PHE A 63 -7.61 11.55 3.30
C PHE A 63 -7.94 10.06 3.11
N LEU A 64 -7.50 9.20 4.02
CA LEU A 64 -7.77 7.76 3.96
C LEU A 64 -9.26 7.46 4.13
N ASP A 65 -9.95 8.18 5.03
CA ASP A 65 -11.39 8.07 5.24
C ASP A 65 -12.19 8.49 4.01
N ALA A 66 -11.78 9.56 3.30
CA ALA A 66 -12.42 9.99 2.05
C ALA A 66 -12.35 8.94 0.93
N HIS A 67 -11.34 8.05 0.98
CA HIS A 67 -11.16 6.95 0.04
C HIS A 67 -11.89 5.67 0.47
N GLY A 68 -12.20 5.53 1.76
CA GLY A 68 -13.05 4.46 2.31
C GLY A 68 -12.57 3.05 1.99
N GLY A 69 -11.25 2.87 1.86
CA GLY A 69 -10.60 1.59 1.53
C GLY A 69 -10.89 0.99 0.16
N THR A 70 -11.74 1.61 -0.65
CA THR A 70 -12.15 1.11 -1.97
C THR A 70 -11.60 1.95 -3.11
N ARG A 71 -11.44 3.26 -2.89
CA ARG A 71 -10.92 4.18 -3.90
C ARG A 71 -9.40 4.15 -3.88
N ALA A 72 -8.81 4.00 -5.07
CA ALA A 72 -7.37 4.08 -5.23
C ALA A 72 -6.92 5.54 -5.39
N PHE A 73 -5.77 5.86 -4.80
CA PHE A 73 -5.05 7.12 -4.94
C PHE A 73 -3.68 6.88 -5.57
N GLN A 74 -3.09 7.93 -6.14
CA GLN A 74 -1.72 7.89 -6.62
C GLN A 74 -0.75 8.03 -5.46
N TRP A 75 0.26 7.16 -5.42
CA TRP A 75 1.33 7.24 -4.45
C TRP A 75 2.64 6.85 -5.11
N LYS A 76 3.74 7.49 -4.68
CA LYS A 76 5.10 7.16 -5.09
C LYS A 76 5.79 6.40 -3.94
N PRO A 77 5.89 5.07 -4.02
CA PRO A 77 6.60 4.31 -3.02
C PRO A 77 8.11 4.56 -3.10
N PRO A 78 8.85 4.32 -2.01
CA PRO A 78 10.29 4.15 -2.09
C PRO A 78 10.67 3.08 -3.14
N LEU A 79 11.75 3.31 -3.90
CA LEU A 79 12.30 2.37 -4.90
C LEU A 79 11.38 1.99 -6.08
N GLU A 80 10.18 2.54 -6.17
CA GLU A 80 9.20 2.20 -7.20
C GLU A 80 8.70 3.47 -7.93
N SER A 81 8.11 3.26 -9.09
CA SER A 81 7.45 4.33 -9.84
C SER A 81 6.10 4.70 -9.22
N ILE A 82 5.53 5.84 -9.64
CA ILE A 82 4.18 6.24 -9.21
C ILE A 82 3.20 5.14 -9.61
N GLY A 83 2.44 4.66 -8.64
CA GLY A 83 1.43 3.63 -8.80
C GLY A 83 0.10 4.03 -8.18
N LEU A 84 -0.88 3.15 -8.34
CA LEU A 84 -2.16 3.26 -7.66
C LEU A 84 -2.17 2.35 -6.44
N TYR A 85 -2.61 2.91 -5.32
CA TYR A 85 -2.69 2.20 -4.04
C TYR A 85 -4.02 2.51 -3.37
N ARG A 86 -4.48 1.59 -2.54
CA ARG A 86 -5.59 1.80 -1.62
C ARG A 86 -5.14 1.41 -0.22
N CYS A 87 -5.74 2.02 0.80
CA CYS A 87 -5.46 1.69 2.19
C CYS A 87 -6.58 0.80 2.72
N GLU A 88 -6.28 -0.45 3.06
CA GLU A 88 -7.31 -1.35 3.59
C GLU A 88 -7.59 -1.08 5.07
N THR A 89 -6.52 -0.88 5.84
CA THR A 89 -6.60 -0.63 7.28
C THR A 89 -5.58 0.42 7.71
N TYR A 90 -5.94 1.19 8.73
CA TYR A 90 -5.03 2.09 9.43
C TYR A 90 -5.32 2.08 10.94
N LYS A 91 -4.30 2.35 11.75
CA LYS A 91 -4.35 2.32 13.21
C LYS A 91 -3.71 3.58 13.81
N PRO A 92 -4.51 4.52 14.35
CA PRO A 92 -3.98 5.66 15.08
C PRO A 92 -3.58 5.26 16.52
N THR A 93 -2.46 5.78 17.01
CA THR A 93 -1.97 5.58 18.37
C THR A 93 -1.55 6.92 18.98
N ALA A 94 -2.06 7.26 20.16
CA ALA A 94 -1.63 8.45 20.89
C ALA A 94 -0.30 8.19 21.61
N LEU A 95 0.72 9.02 21.37
CA LEU A 95 2.05 8.87 21.96
C LEU A 95 2.26 9.76 23.21
N GLY A 96 1.26 10.56 23.57
CA GLY A 96 1.38 11.61 24.58
C GLY A 96 2.03 12.89 24.03
N GLY A 97 1.98 13.98 24.81
CA GLY A 97 2.59 15.25 24.43
C GLY A 97 2.06 15.87 23.12
N LYS A 98 0.77 15.66 22.81
CA LYS A 98 0.12 16.08 21.54
C LYS A 98 0.76 15.48 20.28
N LYS A 99 1.43 14.33 20.43
CA LYS A 99 1.98 13.54 19.32
C LYS A 99 1.16 12.27 19.10
N TYR A 100 1.06 11.91 17.83
CA TYR A 100 0.27 10.78 17.38
C TYR A 100 1.08 9.97 16.36
N ASN A 101 0.87 8.66 16.35
CA ASN A 101 1.32 7.74 15.32
C ASN A 101 0.11 7.25 14.52
N LEU A 102 0.32 6.93 13.25
CA LEU A 102 -0.64 6.30 12.38
C LEU A 102 0.07 5.23 11.58
N ASP A 103 -0.29 3.98 11.81
CA ASP A 103 0.18 2.86 11.00
C ASP A 103 -0.87 2.57 9.92
N ALA A 104 -0.44 2.33 8.68
CA ALA A 104 -1.34 2.09 7.55
C ALA A 104 -0.76 1.04 6.61
N THR A 105 -1.63 0.20 6.04
CA THR A 105 -1.25 -0.83 5.07
C THR A 105 -1.81 -0.46 3.69
N PHE A 106 -0.91 -0.17 2.75
CA PHE A 106 -1.25 0.17 1.38
C PHE A 106 -1.14 -1.05 0.48
N LEU A 107 -2.22 -1.35 -0.23
CA LEU A 107 -2.29 -2.42 -1.21
C LEU A 107 -2.25 -1.82 -2.62
N GLN A 108 -1.40 -2.36 -3.48
CA GLN A 108 -1.34 -1.97 -4.88
C GLN A 108 -2.69 -2.26 -5.55
N ALA A 109 -3.22 -1.25 -6.22
CA ALA A 109 -4.45 -1.32 -7.00
C ALA A 109 -4.12 -1.20 -8.49
N PHE A 110 -4.98 -1.77 -9.32
CA PHE A 110 -4.86 -1.71 -10.77
C PHE A 110 -6.13 -1.09 -11.33
N LYS A 111 -6.01 -0.31 -12.41
CA LYS A 111 -7.20 0.16 -13.13
C LYS A 111 -7.85 -1.05 -13.80
N PRO A 112 -9.19 -1.15 -13.79
CA PRO A 112 -9.91 -2.14 -14.59
C PRO A 112 -9.66 -1.93 -16.08
#